data_AF-A0A918YR68-F1
#
_entry.id   AF-A0A918YR68-F1
#
_cell.length_a   1.000
_cell.length_b   1.000
_cell.length_c   1.000
_cell.angle_alpha   90.00
_cell.angle_beta   90.00
_cell.angle_gamma   90.00
#
_symmetry.space_group_name_H-M   'P 1'
#
loop_
_entity.id
_entity.type
_entity.pdbx_description
1 polymer ?
#
loop_
_entity_poly.entity_id
_entity_poly.type
_entity_poly.pdbx_seq_one_letter_code
_entity_poly.pdbx_strand_id
1 'polypeptide(L)'
;MDNVAKLEGHLTARLGAMLGPRLAVQPTLGFTSSKPDELIRAVRLFFDTARRRGISDTSLGSANVIYLGLLLEALSQQRLDEEFIATLVSVEEPEAHLHVTLQRHLFRYLLRTGPSLILTTHSPHIAAVAPVPLLHRAARDGEPCRSIR
;
A
#
# COMPACT_ATOMS: atom_id res chain seq x y z
N MET A 1 -24.30 -3.34 -9.74
CA MET A 1 -25.57 -4.07 -9.55
C MET A 1 -26.57 -3.75 -10.67
N ASP A 2 -26.84 -2.48 -10.96
CA ASP A 2 -27.87 -2.08 -11.96
C ASP A 2 -27.63 -2.60 -13.40
N ASN A 3 -26.36 -2.69 -13.83
CA ASN A 3 -26.02 -3.20 -15.17
C ASN A 3 -26.21 -4.72 -15.31
N VAL A 4 -26.10 -5.48 -14.22
CA VAL A 4 -26.24 -6.95 -14.24
C VAL A 4 -27.72 -7.31 -14.36
N ALA A 5 -28.58 -6.66 -13.56
CA ALA A 5 -30.02 -6.84 -13.63
C ALA A 5 -30.61 -6.47 -15.01
N LYS A 6 -30.11 -5.39 -15.62
CA LYS A 6 -30.48 -5.01 -17.00
C LYS A 6 -30.09 -6.09 -18.02
N LEU A 7 -28.90 -6.69 -17.87
CA LEU A 7 -28.46 -7.77 -18.74
C LEU A 7 -29.27 -9.05 -18.55
N GLU A 8 -29.60 -9.43 -17.31
CA GLU A 8 -30.48 -10.58 -17.01
C GLU A 8 -31.85 -10.41 -17.66
N GLY A 9 -32.45 -9.23 -17.55
CA GLY A 9 -33.73 -8.91 -18.20
C GLY A 9 -33.66 -9.02 -19.72
N HIS A 10 -32.62 -8.46 -20.34
CA HIS A 10 -32.41 -8.56 -21.79
C HIS A 10 -32.17 -10.00 -22.26
N LEU A 11 -31.42 -10.79 -21.48
CA LEU A 11 -31.15 -12.19 -21.80
C LEU A 11 -32.42 -13.03 -21.70
N THR A 12 -33.20 -12.83 -20.65
CA THR A 12 -34.48 -13.53 -20.42
C THR A 12 -35.48 -13.24 -21.55
N ALA A 13 -35.64 -11.98 -21.94
CA ALA A 13 -36.50 -11.60 -23.04
C ALA A 13 -36.05 -12.22 -24.37
N ARG A 14 -34.74 -12.24 -24.64
CA ARG A 14 -34.18 -12.80 -25.87
C ARG A 14 -34.31 -14.32 -25.94
N LEU A 15 -34.04 -15.03 -24.84
CA LEU A 15 -34.22 -16.48 -24.77
C LEU A 15 -35.70 -16.87 -24.89
N GLY A 16 -36.61 -16.11 -24.28
CA GLY A 16 -38.06 -16.32 -24.42
C GLY A 16 -38.53 -16.15 -25.87
N ALA A 17 -38.00 -15.16 -26.59
CA ALA A 17 -38.30 -14.96 -28.00
C ALA A 17 -37.76 -16.08 -28.91
N MET A 18 -36.61 -16.67 -28.57
CA MET A 18 -35.98 -17.74 -29.37
C MET A 18 -36.56 -19.14 -29.11
N LEU A 19 -36.86 -19.45 -27.86
CA LEU A 19 -37.20 -20.81 -27.42
C LEU A 19 -38.72 -21.00 -27.23
N GLY A 20 -39.48 -19.90 -27.22
CA GLY A 20 -40.92 -19.91 -27.05
C GLY A 20 -41.37 -20.31 -25.64
N PRO A 21 -42.69 -20.26 -25.37
CA PRO A 21 -43.24 -20.46 -24.02
C PRO A 21 -43.11 -21.91 -23.50
N ARG A 22 -42.79 -22.87 -24.38
CA ARG A 22 -42.65 -24.29 -24.02
C ARG A 22 -41.30 -24.63 -23.38
N LEU A 23 -40.31 -23.74 -23.51
CA LEU A 23 -38.98 -23.92 -22.94
C LEU A 23 -38.55 -22.61 -22.24
N ALA A 24 -39.25 -22.29 -21.14
CA ALA A 24 -38.99 -21.09 -20.35
C ALA A 24 -37.68 -21.24 -19.55
N VAL A 25 -36.60 -20.64 -20.05
CA VAL A 25 -35.32 -20.53 -19.33
C VAL A 25 -35.28 -19.18 -18.62
N GLN A 26 -35.04 -19.19 -17.32
CA GLN A 26 -34.85 -17.98 -16.50
C GLN A 26 -33.37 -17.86 -16.13
N PRO A 27 -32.54 -17.24 -16.98
CA PRO A 27 -31.12 -17.09 -16.70
C PRO A 27 -30.90 -16.14 -15.52
N THR A 28 -30.02 -16.54 -14.60
CA THR A 28 -29.55 -15.71 -13.49
C THR A 28 -28.04 -15.55 -13.61
N LEU A 29 -27.56 -14.32 -13.43
CA LEU A 29 -26.16 -13.92 -13.49
C LEU A 29 -25.68 -13.67 -12.05
N GLY A 30 -24.85 -14.59 -11.55
CA GLY A 30 -24.18 -14.45 -10.26
C GLY A 30 -22.68 -14.20 -10.42
N PHE A 31 -22.01 -13.83 -9.33
CA PHE A 31 -20.55 -13.89 -9.28
C PHE A 31 -20.12 -15.36 -9.21
N THR A 32 -19.16 -15.75 -10.06
CA THR A 32 -18.64 -17.13 -10.09
C THR A 32 -17.95 -17.54 -8.78
N SER A 33 -17.56 -16.56 -7.97
CA SER A 33 -16.89 -16.79 -6.70
C SER A 33 -17.72 -16.24 -5.55
N SER A 34 -18.13 -17.16 -4.67
CA SER A 34 -18.69 -16.85 -3.35
C SER A 34 -17.62 -16.80 -2.27
N LYS A 35 -16.34 -17.00 -2.62
CA LYS A 35 -15.23 -17.03 -1.66
C LYS A 35 -14.68 -15.61 -1.48
N PRO A 36 -14.69 -15.07 -0.25
CA PRO A 36 -14.13 -13.74 0.04
C PRO A 36 -12.69 -13.56 -0.48
N ASP A 37 -11.87 -14.61 -0.42
CA ASP A 37 -10.46 -14.57 -0.84
C ASP A 37 -10.26 -14.27 -2.33
N GLU A 38 -11.15 -14.75 -3.19
CA GLU A 38 -11.06 -14.50 -4.63
C GLU A 38 -11.47 -13.06 -4.98
N LEU A 39 -12.42 -12.49 -4.24
CA LEU A 39 -12.78 -11.08 -4.32
C LEU A 39 -11.64 -10.18 -3.84
N ILE A 40 -10.96 -10.54 -2.74
CA ILE A 40 -9.81 -9.79 -2.23
C ILE A 40 -8.66 -9.78 -3.24
N ARG A 41 -8.40 -10.90 -3.93
CA ARG A 41 -7.37 -10.97 -5.00
C ARG A 41 -7.66 -10.07 -6.19
N ALA A 42 -8.91 -9.67 -6.41
CA ALA A 42 -9.30 -8.75 -7.47
C ALA A 42 -9.11 -7.27 -7.07
N VAL A 43 -8.85 -6.98 -5.79
CA VAL A 43 -8.63 -5.61 -5.31
C VAL A 43 -7.31 -5.09 -5.87
N ARG A 44 -7.37 -3.92 -6.50
CA ARG A 44 -6.21 -3.20 -7.02
C ARG A 44 -6.19 -1.79 -6.45
N LEU A 45 -4.98 -1.33 -6.11
CA LEU A 45 -4.75 0.04 -5.69
C LEU A 45 -4.46 0.91 -6.92
N PHE A 46 -5.14 2.05 -7.01
CA PHE A 46 -4.99 3.04 -8.08
C PHE A 46 -4.62 4.40 -7.51
N PHE A 47 -3.81 5.16 -8.24
CA PHE A 47 -3.24 6.46 -7.82
C PHE A 47 -3.81 7.63 -8.62
N ASP A 48 -4.98 7.44 -9.20
CA ASP A 48 -5.75 8.45 -9.90
C ASP A 48 -7.25 8.17 -9.75
N THR A 49 -8.04 9.24 -9.78
CA THR A 49 -9.50 9.15 -9.66
C THR A 49 -10.15 8.40 -10.83
N ALA A 50 -9.48 8.35 -11.99
CA ALA A 50 -9.96 7.62 -13.16
C ALA A 50 -9.60 6.12 -13.15
N ARG A 51 -8.89 5.62 -12.12
CA ARG A 51 -8.46 4.22 -11.96
C ARG A 51 -7.66 3.67 -13.15
N ARG A 52 -6.79 4.49 -13.72
CA ARG A 52 -5.95 4.12 -14.87
C ARG A 52 -4.51 3.83 -14.50
N ARG A 53 -4.02 4.42 -13.42
CA ARG A 53 -2.63 4.27 -12.95
C ARG A 53 -2.59 3.34 -11.76
N GLY A 54 -2.15 2.11 -12.01
CA GLY A 54 -1.90 1.12 -10.97
C GLY A 54 -0.52 1.31 -10.34
N ILE A 55 -0.15 0.42 -9.42
CA ILE A 55 1.16 0.47 -8.75
C ILE A 55 2.33 0.27 -9.72
N SER A 56 2.11 -0.48 -10.80
CA SER A 56 3.08 -0.66 -11.89
C SER A 56 3.44 0.66 -12.61
N ASP A 57 2.57 1.67 -12.53
CA ASP A 57 2.75 2.95 -13.20
C ASP A 57 3.35 4.03 -12.27
N THR A 58 3.72 3.64 -11.05
CA THR A 58 4.34 4.53 -10.06
C THR A 58 5.86 4.43 -10.08
N SER A 59 6.55 5.52 -9.72
CA SER A 59 8.01 5.47 -9.55
C SER A 59 8.37 4.57 -8.37
N LEU A 60 9.57 3.98 -8.41
CA LEU A 60 10.05 3.09 -7.34
C LEU A 60 10.04 3.76 -5.96
N GLY A 61 10.46 5.03 -5.88
CA GLY A 61 10.39 5.81 -4.64
C GLY A 61 8.95 6.01 -4.15
N SER A 62 8.02 6.29 -5.06
CA SER A 62 6.59 6.42 -4.69
C SER A 62 6.04 5.08 -4.18
N ALA A 63 6.34 3.98 -4.87
CA ALA A 63 5.92 2.64 -4.48
C ALA A 63 6.43 2.27 -3.08
N ASN A 64 7.69 2.61 -2.76
CA ASN A 64 8.27 2.38 -1.43
C ASN A 64 7.55 3.18 -0.34
N VAL A 65 7.24 4.46 -0.60
CA VAL A 65 6.48 5.29 0.35
C VAL A 65 5.07 4.74 0.58
N ILE A 66 4.41 4.28 -0.48
CA ILE A 66 3.09 3.65 -0.39
C ILE A 66 3.16 2.37 0.43
N TYR A 67 4.15 1.51 0.18
CA TYR A 67 4.37 0.29 0.95
C TYR A 67 4.57 0.59 2.44
N LEU A 68 5.44 1.54 2.76
CA LEU A 68 5.66 1.97 4.15
C LEU A 68 4.37 2.49 4.80
N GLY A 69 3.57 3.27 4.06
CA GLY A 69 2.27 3.75 4.54
C GLY A 69 1.30 2.61 4.87
N LEU A 70 1.17 1.64 3.96
CA LEU A 70 0.31 0.46 4.16
C LEU A 70 0.78 -0.41 5.32
N LEU A 71 2.10 -0.60 5.46
CA LEU A 71 2.69 -1.36 6.56
C LEU A 71 2.40 -0.68 7.90
N LEU A 72 2.63 0.63 8.01
CA LEU A 72 2.38 1.38 9.23
C LEU A 72 0.89 1.38 9.61
N GLU A 73 0.00 1.47 8.63
CA GLU A 73 -1.45 1.37 8.87
C GLU A 73 -1.82 -0.02 9.38
N ALA A 74 -1.33 -1.09 8.74
CA ALA A 74 -1.58 -2.46 9.18
C ALA A 74 -1.10 -2.68 10.63
N LEU A 75 0.10 -2.21 10.97
CA LEU A 75 0.63 -2.27 12.33
C LEU A 75 -0.18 -1.42 13.32
N SER A 76 -0.70 -0.27 12.87
CA SER A 76 -1.57 0.57 13.71
C SER A 76 -2.89 -0.13 14.02
N GLN A 77 -3.51 -0.79 13.05
CA GLN A 77 -4.75 -1.56 13.26
C GLN A 77 -4.51 -2.73 14.22
N GLN A 78 -3.44 -3.50 14.01
CA GLN A 78 -3.08 -4.61 14.92
C GLN A 78 -2.85 -4.16 16.37
N ARG A 79 -2.32 -2.94 16.56
CA ARG A 79 -2.15 -2.35 17.90
C ARG A 79 -3.48 -1.94 18.53
N LEU A 80 -4.45 -1.49 17.74
CA LEU A 80 -5.80 -1.15 18.23
C LEU A 80 -6.57 -2.40 18.64
N ASP A 81 -6.34 -3.51 17.93
CA ASP A 81 -6.96 -4.81 18.22
C ASP A 81 -6.30 -5.53 19.42
N GLU A 82 -5.39 -4.87 20.15
CA GLU A 82 -4.59 -5.40 21.27
C GLU A 82 -3.84 -6.71 20.93
N GLU A 83 -3.57 -6.95 19.65
CA GLU A 83 -3.04 -8.22 19.14
C GLU A 83 -1.52 -8.37 19.39
N PHE A 84 -0.85 -7.36 20.00
CA PHE A 84 0.60 -7.33 20.22
C PHE A 84 1.03 -6.71 21.57
N ILE A 85 2.16 -7.21 22.10
CA ILE A 85 2.80 -6.72 23.33
C ILE A 85 3.82 -5.60 23.04
N ALA A 86 4.57 -5.67 21.93
CA ALA A 86 5.49 -4.63 21.45
C ALA A 86 5.92 -4.89 19.98
N THR A 87 6.00 -3.83 19.16
CA THR A 87 6.45 -3.92 17.75
C THR A 87 7.67 -3.03 17.54
N LEU A 88 8.77 -3.62 17.05
CA LEU A 88 9.96 -2.91 16.57
C LEU A 88 9.98 -2.95 15.05
N VAL A 89 10.05 -1.78 14.41
CA VAL A 89 10.17 -1.67 12.95
C VAL A 89 11.57 -1.17 12.62
N SER A 90 12.24 -1.85 11.69
CA SER A 90 13.52 -1.40 11.15
C SER A 90 13.37 -1.11 9.67
N VAL A 91 13.77 0.09 9.22
CA VAL A 91 13.75 0.47 7.81
C VAL A 91 15.16 0.86 7.37
N GLU A 92 15.66 0.16 6.36
CA GLU A 92 16.96 0.46 5.76
C GLU A 92 16.80 1.36 4.55
N GLU A 93 17.63 2.40 4.48
CA GLU A 93 17.67 3.38 3.40
C GLU A 93 16.26 3.87 2.97
N PRO A 94 15.45 4.42 3.91
CA PRO A 94 14.11 4.92 3.59
C PRO A 94 14.13 6.01 2.51
N GLU A 95 15.29 6.64 2.24
CA GLU A 95 15.52 7.61 1.18
C GLU A 95 15.58 7.05 -0.24
N ALA A 96 15.66 5.73 -0.43
CA ALA A 96 15.97 5.13 -1.73
C ALA A 96 15.00 5.60 -2.82
N HIS A 97 15.55 6.12 -3.93
CA HIS A 97 14.81 6.65 -5.08
C HIS A 97 13.88 7.85 -4.78
N LEU A 98 14.07 8.53 -3.65
CA LEU A 98 13.32 9.73 -3.29
C LEU A 98 14.12 11.00 -3.55
N HIS A 99 13.42 12.03 -4.02
CA HIS A 99 13.97 13.38 -4.06
C HIS A 99 14.24 13.90 -2.63
N VAL A 100 15.28 14.72 -2.44
CA VAL A 100 15.73 15.24 -1.14
C VAL A 100 14.60 15.83 -0.29
N THR A 101 13.69 16.58 -0.91
CA THR A 101 12.53 17.15 -0.21
C THR A 101 11.62 16.07 0.38
N LEU A 102 11.39 14.98 -0.36
CA LEU A 102 10.57 13.86 0.08
C LEU A 102 11.28 13.03 1.15
N GLN A 103 12.59 12.82 1.04
CA GLN A 103 13.39 12.14 2.07
C GLN A 103 13.19 12.81 3.45
N ARG A 104 13.31 14.13 3.50
CA ARG A 104 13.12 14.91 4.74
C ARG A 104 11.69 14.83 5.27
N HIS A 105 10.68 14.85 4.39
CA HIS A 105 9.29 14.72 4.80
C HIS A 105 8.98 13.33 5.34
N LEU A 106 9.39 12.29 4.63
CA LEU A 106 9.24 10.90 5.06
C LEU A 106 9.89 10.68 6.42
N PHE A 107 11.14 11.11 6.59
CA PHE A 107 11.86 10.95 7.84
C PHE A 107 11.17 11.64 9.03
N ARG A 108 10.73 12.89 8.86
CA ARG A 108 9.96 13.60 9.91
C ARG A 108 8.64 12.93 10.24
N TYR A 109 7.98 12.35 9.23
CA TYR A 109 6.77 11.57 9.43
C TYR A 109 7.06 10.34 10.29
N LEU A 110 8.03 9.52 9.87
CA LEU A 110 8.44 8.30 10.56
C LEU A 110 8.85 8.53 12.01
N LEU A 111 9.59 9.59 12.31
CA LEU A 111 9.95 9.96 13.69
C LEU A 111 8.74 10.31 14.58
N ARG A 112 7.64 10.79 13.99
CA ARG A 112 6.44 11.22 14.74
C ARG A 112 5.42 10.10 14.92
N THR A 113 5.31 9.22 13.94
CA THR A 113 4.22 8.25 13.84
C THR A 113 4.65 6.81 14.03
N GLY A 114 5.94 6.52 13.96
CA GLY A 114 6.44 5.16 14.08
C GLY A 114 6.25 4.59 15.49
N PRO A 115 6.00 3.28 15.64
CA PRO A 115 6.31 2.56 16.88
C PRO A 115 7.82 2.65 17.17
N SER A 116 8.37 1.87 18.12
CA SER A 116 9.82 1.75 18.28
C SER A 116 10.47 1.49 16.91
N LEU A 117 11.19 2.49 16.38
CA LEU A 117 11.64 2.53 14.99
C LEU A 117 13.16 2.66 14.94
N ILE A 118 13.80 1.80 14.16
CA ILE A 118 15.23 1.88 13.83
C ILE A 118 15.34 2.25 12.35
N LEU A 119 16.12 3.28 12.06
CA LEU A 119 16.37 3.73 10.70
C LEU A 119 17.86 3.66 10.42
N THR A 120 18.24 3.05 9.29
CA THR A 120 19.59 3.16 8.75
C THR A 120 19.54 4.05 7.52
N THR A 121 20.50 4.96 7.38
CA THR A 121 20.52 5.93 6.29
C THR A 121 21.97 6.29 5.95
N HIS A 122 22.23 6.44 4.67
CA HIS A 122 23.46 7.04 4.15
C HIS A 122 23.22 8.49 3.68
N SER A 123 21.98 8.97 3.72
CA SER A 123 21.61 10.31 3.30
C SER A 123 22.07 11.38 4.31
N PRO A 124 22.96 12.31 3.90
CA PRO A 124 23.31 13.45 4.74
C PRO A 124 22.11 14.38 4.96
N HIS A 125 21.10 14.34 4.09
CA HIS A 125 19.89 15.14 4.22
C HIS A 125 18.97 14.67 5.33
N ILE A 126 18.97 13.37 5.62
CA ILE A 126 18.26 12.78 6.76
C ILE A 126 19.05 13.04 8.04
N ALA A 127 20.36 12.73 8.04
CA ALA A 127 21.23 12.96 9.19
C ALA A 127 21.19 14.43 9.67
N ALA A 128 21.14 15.40 8.74
CA ALA A 128 21.09 16.83 9.06
C ALA A 128 19.79 17.29 9.74
N VAL A 129 18.70 16.50 9.68
CA VAL A 129 17.41 16.84 10.31
C VAL A 129 17.04 15.89 11.46
N ALA A 130 17.92 14.93 11.79
CA ALA A 130 17.73 13.99 12.88
C ALA A 130 17.97 14.67 14.24
N PRO A 131 17.10 14.43 15.25
CA PRO A 131 17.40 14.85 16.61
C PRO A 131 18.70 14.21 17.09
N VAL A 132 19.64 15.03 17.57
CA VAL A 132 20.98 14.56 18.01
C VAL A 132 20.91 13.40 19.02
N PRO A 133 20.00 13.35 20.00
CA PRO A 133 19.94 12.23 20.95
C PRO A 133 19.57 10.88 20.32
N LEU A 134 18.96 10.89 19.13
CA LEU A 134 18.52 9.70 18.41
C LEU A 134 19.47 9.31 17.27
N LEU A 135 20.53 10.11 17.03
CA LEU A 135 21.45 9.90 15.92
C LEU A 135 22.66 9.08 16.38
N HIS A 136 22.80 7.88 15.83
CA HIS A 136 23.97 7.04 16.01
C HIS A 136 24.78 6.98 14.71
N ARG A 137 26.08 7.23 14.81
CA ARG A 137 27.00 7.12 13.67
C ARG A 137 27.70 5.76 13.72
N ALA A 138 27.52 4.96 12.67
CA ALA A 138 28.34 3.78 12.43
C ALA A 138 29.50 4.13 11.48
N ALA A 139 30.70 3.62 11.78
CA ALA A 139 31.89 3.75 10.94
C ALA A 139 32.64 2.41 10.91
N ARG A 140 33.37 2.12 9.83
CA ARG A 140 34.24 0.94 9.76
C ARG A 140 35.50 1.19 10.61
N ASP A 141 35.93 0.20 11.38
CA ASP A 141 37.16 0.27 12.16
C ASP A 141 38.36 0.57 11.26
N GLY A 142 39.16 1.57 11.65
CA GLY A 142 40.39 1.97 10.94
C GLY A 142 40.26 3.19 10.02
N GLU A 143 39.07 3.73 9.75
CA GLU A 143 38.91 4.97 8.98
C GLU A 143 38.65 6.19 9.87
N PRO A 144 39.41 7.30 9.72
CA PRO A 144 39.24 8.49 10.54
C PRO A 144 37.88 9.15 10.26
N CYS A 145 37.11 9.35 11.33
CA CYS A 145 35.79 9.95 11.28
C CYS A 145 35.87 11.43 10.87
N ARG A 146 35.53 11.78 9.62
CA ARG A 146 35.39 13.19 9.23
C ARG A 146 34.19 13.83 9.95
N SER A 147 34.41 14.91 10.71
CA SER A 147 33.33 15.59 11.42
C SER A 147 32.33 16.18 10.43
N ILE A 148 31.04 15.97 10.68
CA ILE A 148 30.00 16.72 10.00
C ILE A 148 29.90 18.02 10.82
N ARG A 149 30.52 19.10 10.32
CA ARG A 149 30.32 20.46 10.84
C ARG A 149 29.12 21.09 10.15
#